data_AF-A0A7V9E4X4-F1
#
_entry.id   AF-A0A7V9E4X4-F1
#
_cell.length_a   1.000
_cell.length_b   1.000
_cell.length_c   1.000
_cell.angle_alpha   90.00
_cell.angle_beta   90.00
_cell.angle_gamma   90.00
#
_symmetry.space_group_name_H-M   'P 1'
#
loop_
_entity.id
_entity.type
_entity.pdbx_description
1 polymer ?
#
loop_
_entity_poly.entity_id
_entity_poly.type
_entity_poly.pdbx_seq_one_letter_code
_entity_poly.pdbx_strand_id
1 'polypeptide(L)' 'MATLQVKKLPDDLHAALKDRAGAEGMSLSEFVTVLLRRELALPSMAAWLRELRAAPTHESVDVLGALDAVRDERE' A
#
# COMPACT_ATOMS: atom_id res chain seq x y z
N MET A 1 -9.51 -18.82 13.03
CA MET A 1 -8.30 -18.80 12.19
C MET A 1 -8.62 -19.49 10.88
N ALA A 2 -8.14 -18.98 9.75
CA ALA A 2 -8.32 -19.59 8.44
C ALA A 2 -7.00 -20.22 7.98
N THR A 3 -7.07 -21.32 7.23
CA THR A 3 -5.89 -22.01 6.69
C THR A 3 -5.80 -21.75 5.19
N LEU A 4 -4.62 -21.33 4.72
CA LEU A 4 -4.32 -21.16 3.30
C LEU A 4 -3.43 -22.32 2.84
N GLN A 5 -3.88 -23.07 1.84
CA GLN A 5 -3.08 -24.10 1.17
C GLN A 5 -2.78 -23.66 -0.26
N VAL A 6 -1.50 -23.48 -0.59
CA VAL A 6 -1.05 -23.17 -1.94
C VAL A 6 -0.66 -24.46 -2.64
N LYS A 7 -1.42 -24.85 -3.69
CA LYS A 7 -1.13 -26.05 -4.49
C LYS A 7 -0.20 -25.70 -5.64
N LYS A 8 0.73 -26.60 -5.97
CA LYS A 8 1.70 -26.45 -7.07
C LYS A 8 2.57 -25.19 -6.93
N LEU A 9 3.06 -24.93 -5.72
CA LEU A 9 4.10 -23.93 -5.52
C LEU A 9 5.40 -24.46 -6.15
N PRO A 10 6.07 -23.70 -7.03
CA PRO A 10 7.37 -24.09 -7.57
C PRO A 10 8.38 -24.35 -6.43
N ASP A 11 9.14 -25.44 -6.53
CA ASP A 11 10.04 -25.88 -5.47
C ASP A 11 11.16 -24.87 -5.20
N ASP A 12 11.62 -24.19 -6.24
CA ASP A 12 12.59 -23.09 -6.18
C ASP A 12 12.05 -21.90 -5.37
N LEU A 13 10.79 -21.53 -5.61
CA LEU A 13 10.13 -20.45 -4.86
C LEU A 13 9.93 -20.85 -3.39
N HIS A 14 9.54 -22.10 -3.12
CA HIS A 14 9.42 -22.60 -1.76
C HIS A 14 10.76 -22.56 -1.02
N ALA A 15 11.84 -23.00 -1.66
CA ALA A 15 13.19 -22.96 -1.10
C ALA A 15 13.63 -21.52 -0.79
N ALA A 16 13.48 -20.60 -1.74
CA ALA A 16 13.87 -19.20 -1.56
C ALA A 16 13.09 -18.52 -0.43
N LEU A 17 11.78 -18.81 -0.29
CA LEU A 17 10.97 -18.30 0.82
C LEU A 17 11.41 -18.88 2.16
N LYS A 18 11.74 -20.17 2.20
CA LYS A 18 12.20 -20.85 3.41
C LYS A 18 13.55 -20.30 3.89
N ASP A 19 14.48 -20.09 2.98
CA ASP A 19 15.80 -19.53 3.29
C ASP A 19 15.67 -18.12 3.88
N ARG A 20 14.80 -17.30 3.27
CA ARG A 20 14.55 -15.93 3.74
C ARG A 20 13.84 -15.92 5.10
N ALA A 21 12.85 -16.79 5.31
CA ALA A 21 12.20 -16.96 6.60
C ALA A 21 13.21 -17.36 7.68
N GLY A 22 14.11 -18.29 7.37
CA GLY A 22 15.20 -18.71 8.27
C GLY A 22 16.16 -17.58 8.61
N ALA A 23 16.53 -16.74 7.64
CA ALA A 23 17.39 -15.57 7.87
C ALA A 23 16.74 -14.52 8.78
N GLU A 24 15.41 -14.43 8.79
CA GLU A 24 14.64 -13.54 9.66
C GLU A 24 14.21 -14.20 10.99
N GLY A 25 14.63 -15.44 11.24
CA GLY A 25 14.30 -16.19 12.46
C GLY A 25 12.82 -16.57 12.57
N MET A 26 12.11 -16.63 11.44
CA MET A 26 10.67 -16.92 11.36
C MET A 26 10.41 -18.30 10.76
N SER A 27 9.28 -18.91 11.12
CA SER A 27 8.77 -20.04 10.33
C SER A 27 8.29 -19.56 8.95
N LEU A 28 8.27 -20.47 7.97
CA LEU A 28 7.79 -20.14 6.62
C LEU A 28 6.33 -19.62 6.62
N SER A 29 5.47 -20.19 7.47
CA SER A 29 4.07 -19.78 7.60
C SER A 29 3.93 -18.36 8.14
N GLU A 30 4.72 -18.02 9.17
CA GLU A 30 4.77 -16.66 9.73
C GLU A 30 5.28 -15.66 8.70
N PHE A 31 6.40 -15.99 8.04
CA PHE A 31 7.00 -15.12 7.02
C PHE A 31 6.02 -14.82 5.88
N VAL A 32 5.35 -15.84 5.33
CA VAL A 32 4.32 -15.67 4.30
C VAL A 32 3.15 -14.82 4.81
N THR A 33 2.73 -15.00 6.06
CA THR A 33 1.64 -14.20 6.64
C THR A 33 2.04 -12.72 6.76
N VAL A 34 3.28 -12.42 7.15
CA VAL A 34 3.82 -11.06 7.20
C VAL A 34 3.85 -10.44 5.81
N LEU A 35 4.31 -11.18 4.80
CA LEU A 35 4.32 -10.71 3.42
C LEU A 35 2.91 -10.38 2.92
N LEU A 36 1.93 -11.25 3.16
CA LEU A 36 0.54 -11.01 2.78
C LEU A 36 -0.05 -9.79 3.48
N ARG A 37 0.24 -9.60 4.78
CA ARG A 37 -0.19 -8.40 5.51
C ARG A 37 0.44 -7.14 4.96
N ARG A 38 1.74 -7.18 4.61
CA ARG A 38 2.45 -6.06 4.02
C ARG A 38 1.88 -5.69 2.65
N GLU A 39 1.57 -6.68 1.84
CA GLU A 39 0.93 -6.47 0.53
C GLU A 39 -0.45 -5.84 0.67
N LEU A 40 -1.22 -6.26 1.69
CA LEU A 40 -2.54 -5.69 1.98
C LEU A 40 -2.50 -4.34 2.73
N ALA A 41 -1.35 -3.96 3.28
CA ALA A 41 -1.22 -2.69 4.01
C ALA A 41 -1.25 -1.47 3.08
N LEU A 42 -0.98 -1.66 1.79
CA LEU A 42 -1.13 -0.61 0.78
C LEU A 42 -2.44 -0.85 0.02
N PRO A 43 -3.30 0.17 -0.14
CA PRO A 43 -4.40 0.06 -1.08
C PRO A 43 -3.81 -0.23 -2.46
N SER A 44 -4.31 -1.25 -3.14
CA SER A 44 -3.90 -1.50 -4.53
C SER A 44 -4.13 -0.22 -5.34
N MET A 45 -3.29 0.04 -6.34
CA MET A 45 -3.45 1.21 -7.22
C MET A 45 -4.89 1.33 -7.75
N ALA A 46 -5.52 0.19 -8.06
CA ALA A 46 -6.92 0.14 -8.49
C ALA A 46 -7.94 0.48 -7.39
N ALA A 47 -7.68 0.09 -6.13
CA ALA A 47 -8.50 0.51 -4.99
C ALA A 47 -8.33 2.00 -4.70
N TRP A 48 -7.09 2.48 -4.70
CA TRP A 48 -6.78 3.89 -4.51
C TRP A 48 -7.39 4.78 -5.61
N LEU A 49 -7.29 4.39 -6.88
CA LEU A 49 -7.94 5.10 -7.98
C LEU A 49 -9.48 5.11 -7.87
N ARG A 50 -10.07 4.04 -7.30
CA ARG A 50 -11.51 3.99 -7.05
C ARG A 50 -11.92 4.96 -5.96
N GLU A 51 -11.14 5.02 -4.88
CA GLU A 51 -11.33 6.00 -3.79
C GLU A 51 -11.16 7.43 -4.30
N LEU A 52 -10.14 7.70 -5.12
CA LEU A 52 -9.92 9.02 -5.72
C LEU A 52 -11.07 9.45 -6.63
N ARG A 53 -11.64 8.52 -7.42
CA ARG A 53 -12.82 8.79 -8.27
C ARG A 53 -14.11 8.98 -7.46
N ALA A 54 -14.20 8.34 -6.30
CA ALA A 54 -15.35 8.47 -5.40
C ALA A 54 -15.23 9.68 -4.47
N ALA A 55 -14.03 10.21 -4.28
CA ALA A 55 -13.79 11.40 -3.48
C ALA A 55 -14.45 12.62 -4.16
N PRO A 56 -15.12 13.49 -3.39
CA PRO A 56 -15.66 14.72 -3.94
C PRO A 56 -14.52 15.56 -4.50
N THR A 57 -14.65 15.97 -5.76
CA THR A 57 -13.78 16.99 -6.36
C THR A 57 -13.93 18.24 -5.51
N HIS A 58 -12.85 18.63 -4.83
CA HIS A 58 -12.84 19.89 -4.09
C HIS A 58 -12.92 21.02 -5.12
N GLU A 59 -13.68 22.07 -4.81
CA GLU A 59 -13.69 23.27 -5.64
C GLU A 59 -12.25 23.76 -5.82
N SER A 60 -11.91 24.12 -7.05
CA SER A 60 -10.60 24.70 -7.36
C SER A 60 -10.45 25.99 -6.56
N VAL A 61 -9.51 26.00 -5.62
CA VAL A 61 -9.13 27.22 -4.90
C VAL A 61 -8.39 28.13 -5.87
N ASP A 62 -8.81 29.39 -5.98
CA ASP A 62 -8.04 30.41 -6.68
C ASP A 62 -6.83 30.81 -5.83
N VAL A 63 -5.74 30.07 -6.04
CA VAL A 63 -4.47 30.27 -5.34
C VAL A 63 -3.86 31.63 -5.68
N LEU A 64 -4.06 32.12 -6.91
CA LEU A 64 -3.49 33.40 -7.34
C LEU A 64 -4.23 34.54 -6.65
N GLY A 65 -5.57 34.53 -6.66
CA GLY A 65 -6.36 35.52 -5.93
C GLY A 65 -6.07 35.54 -4.43
N ALA A 66 -5.85 34.38 -3.81
CA ALA A 66 -5.48 34.30 -2.40
C ALA A 66 -4.07 34.90 -2.12
N LEU A 67 -3.11 34.69 -3.02
CA LEU A 67 -1.77 35.26 -2.90
C LEU A 67 -1.76 36.78 -3.11
N ASP A 68 -2.56 37.26 -4.06
CA ASP A 68 -2.70 38.69 -4.35
C ASP A 68 -3.32 39.42 -3.15
N ALA A 69 -4.37 38.86 -2.54
CA ALA A 69 -5.00 39.43 -1.34
C ALA A 69 -4.01 39.60 -0.16
N VAL A 70 -3.12 38.63 0.07
CA VAL A 70 -2.09 38.72 1.13
C VAL A 70 -1.00 39.74 0.80
N ARG A 71 -0.72 39.97 -0.49
CA ARG A 71 0.26 40.96 -0.93
C ARG A 71 -0.28 42.38 -0.74
N ASP A 72 -1.55 42.60 -1.07
CA ASP A 72 -2.22 43.90 -0.92
C ASP A 72 -2.39 44.31 0.55
N GLU A 73 -2.51 43.36 1.49
CA GLU A 73 -2.57 43.65 2.94
C GLU A 73 -1.22 44.11 3.54
N ARG A 74 -0.11 43.98 2.81
CA ARG A 74 1.25 44.30 3.28
C ARG A 74 1.81 45.63 2.76
N GLU A 75 1.14 46.27 1.81
CA GLU A 75 1.41 47.65 1.36
C GLU A 75 0.61 48.68 2.16
#